data_AF-A0A7X7I3J2-F1
#
_entry.id   AF-A0A7X7I3J2-F1
#
_cell.length_a   1.000
_cell.length_b   1.000
_cell.length_c   1.000
_cell.angle_alpha   90.00
_cell.angle_beta   90.00
_cell.angle_gamma   90.00
#
_symmetry.space_group_name_H-M   'P 1'
#
loop_
_entity.id
_entity.type
_entity.pdbx_description
1 polymer ?
#
loop_
_entity_poly.entity_id
_entity_poly.type
_entity_poly.pdbx_seq_one_letter_code
_entity_poly.pdbx_strand_id
1 'polypeptide(L)'
;RELMEILARYRSQNQSGWDCIVPVSGGKDSTYQVIRMLQMGMNPLCVTATTCDLSDIGRKNIENIKRLGVDYVEFSPNKQVRRKLNRIGLTMVGDISWPEHAGIFTIPVKAAVQFKVPLIVWGENSQNEYGGPAAAAGNNVLNRRWLEEFGGLLGLRVSDLVGMEGIEPRHLLPYTYPSDEELREAGVTGIFLGYYIPWDGYSNALISQANGFTTYHTTVEGSCVNYENLDNYQTGIHDYFKFLKFGFGRATDLACLHVRRGRITRRDACDIVRRLDGRFPWQYLGKPLEEILAPLEMSVEEFVAVCDRFTNKKLFLRDAQGNLVKDRLGNLVKIHYAENEE
;
A
#
# COMPACT_ATOMS: atom_id res chain seq x y z
N ARG A 1 -13.64 24.63 0.68
CA ARG A 1 -14.05 25.50 1.82
C ARG A 1 -14.00 24.72 3.13
N GLU A 2 -14.70 23.58 3.21
CA GLU A 2 -14.68 22.68 4.37
C GLU A 2 -13.28 22.28 4.85
N LEU A 3 -12.38 21.85 3.94
CA LEU A 3 -11.00 21.50 4.33
C LEU A 3 -10.30 22.63 5.08
N MET A 4 -10.35 23.87 4.58
CA MET A 4 -9.68 25.00 5.23
C MET A 4 -10.27 25.30 6.61
N GLU A 5 -11.58 25.09 6.81
CA GLU A 5 -12.24 25.23 8.11
C GLU A 5 -11.77 24.14 9.08
N ILE A 6 -11.59 22.90 8.61
CA ILE A 6 -10.99 21.82 9.40
C ILE A 6 -9.55 22.18 9.79
N LEU A 7 -8.70 22.51 8.81
CA LEU A 7 -7.29 22.81 9.05
C LEU A 7 -7.11 24.00 10.01
N ALA A 8 -7.94 25.05 9.89
CA ALA A 8 -7.90 26.20 10.78
C ALA A 8 -8.19 25.85 12.26
N ARG A 9 -9.06 24.86 12.52
CA ARG A 9 -9.36 24.39 13.87
C ARG A 9 -8.19 23.65 14.51
N TYR A 10 -7.43 22.90 13.72
CA TYR A 10 -6.32 22.07 14.19
C TYR A 10 -4.96 22.76 14.17
N ARG A 11 -4.88 23.94 13.54
CA ARG A 11 -3.67 24.75 13.57
C ARG A 11 -3.32 25.12 15.02
N SER A 12 -2.08 24.88 15.40
CA SER A 12 -1.54 25.16 16.73
C SER A 12 -1.66 26.65 17.02
N GLN A 13 -2.58 27.01 17.92
CA GLN A 13 -2.91 28.40 18.26
C GLN A 13 -1.70 29.20 18.79
N ASN A 14 -0.74 28.51 19.40
CA ASN A 14 0.47 29.10 19.99
C ASN A 14 1.76 28.68 19.28
N GLN A 15 1.67 28.03 18.11
CA GLN A 15 2.84 27.46 17.39
C GLN A 15 3.70 26.51 18.25
N SER A 16 3.13 25.92 19.30
CA SER A 16 3.86 25.14 20.30
C SER A 16 4.00 23.65 19.94
N GLY A 17 3.68 23.27 18.69
CA GLY A 17 3.69 21.88 18.24
C GLY A 17 3.26 21.73 16.77
N TRP A 18 3.21 20.48 16.30
CA TRP A 18 2.75 20.14 14.95
C TRP A 18 1.23 20.25 14.84
N ASP A 19 0.77 20.70 13.67
CA ASP A 19 -0.66 20.88 13.41
C ASP A 19 -1.35 19.58 13.01
N CYS A 20 -0.60 18.64 12.43
CA CYS A 20 -1.12 17.36 11.95
C CYS A 20 -0.02 16.30 11.80
N ILE A 21 -0.43 15.03 11.81
CA ILE A 21 0.38 13.90 11.37
C ILE A 21 0.10 13.66 9.89
N VAL A 22 1.16 13.48 9.10
CA VAL A 22 1.05 13.01 7.71
C VAL A 22 1.76 11.66 7.61
N PRO A 23 1.03 10.55 7.41
CA PRO A 23 1.62 9.25 7.11
C PRO A 23 2.31 9.29 5.76
N VAL A 24 3.60 8.96 5.71
CA VAL A 24 4.39 9.02 4.47
C VAL A 24 5.16 7.72 4.21
N SER A 25 5.17 7.30 2.94
CA SER A 25 5.89 6.10 2.47
C SER A 25 7.12 6.42 1.63
N GLY A 26 7.27 7.67 1.18
CA GLY A 26 8.20 8.02 0.10
C GLY A 26 7.59 7.87 -1.30
N GLY A 27 6.34 7.44 -1.41
CA GLY A 27 5.63 7.43 -2.69
C GLY A 27 5.29 8.84 -3.20
N LYS A 28 4.82 8.89 -4.46
CA LYS A 28 4.31 10.12 -5.08
C LYS A 28 3.17 10.75 -4.27
N ASP A 29 2.25 9.93 -3.77
CA ASP A 29 1.05 10.43 -3.11
C ASP A 29 1.36 11.02 -1.74
N SER A 30 2.30 10.42 -1.00
CA SER A 30 2.76 10.98 0.27
C SER A 30 3.59 12.25 0.06
N THR A 31 4.42 12.29 -0.99
CA THR A 31 5.12 13.52 -1.40
C THR A 31 4.11 14.63 -1.74
N TYR A 32 3.09 14.31 -2.53
CA TYR A 32 2.02 15.24 -2.90
C TYR A 32 1.23 15.76 -1.69
N GLN A 33 0.88 14.88 -0.74
CA GLN A 33 0.22 15.27 0.52
C GLN A 33 1.04 16.32 1.26
N VAL A 34 2.33 16.04 1.48
CA VAL A 34 3.21 16.98 2.20
C VAL A 34 3.25 18.34 1.49
N ILE A 35 3.40 18.36 0.17
CA ILE A 35 3.38 19.60 -0.62
C ILE A 35 2.07 20.36 -0.39
N ARG A 36 0.92 19.69 -0.43
CA ARG A 36 -0.38 20.34 -0.21
C ARG A 36 -0.54 20.88 1.21
N MET A 37 -0.11 20.13 2.22
CA MET A 37 -0.15 20.59 3.61
C MET A 37 0.72 21.83 3.83
N LEU A 38 1.93 21.84 3.26
CA LEU A 38 2.82 23.01 3.32
C LEU A 38 2.24 24.22 2.57
N GLN A 39 1.65 24.02 1.39
CA GLN A 39 0.98 25.10 0.63
C GLN A 39 -0.23 25.70 1.38
N MET A 40 -0.90 24.90 2.20
CA MET A 40 -1.98 25.36 3.09
C MET A 40 -1.45 25.98 4.39
N GLY A 41 -0.13 26.07 4.55
CA GLY A 41 0.55 26.66 5.70
C GLY A 41 0.40 25.82 6.97
N MET A 42 0.29 24.51 6.84
CA MET A 42 0.29 23.59 7.98
C MET A 42 1.72 23.20 8.33
N ASN A 43 1.96 22.88 9.59
CA ASN A 43 3.22 22.33 10.11
C ASN A 43 3.07 20.82 10.40
N PRO A 44 3.31 19.93 9.41
CA PRO A 44 3.10 18.49 9.58
C PRO A 44 4.27 17.81 10.29
N LEU A 45 3.96 16.84 11.15
CA LEU A 45 4.90 15.78 11.53
C LEU A 45 4.70 14.59 10.59
N CYS A 46 5.70 14.31 9.77
CA CYS A 46 5.68 13.18 8.87
C CYS A 46 6.04 11.89 9.63
N VAL A 47 5.25 10.84 9.46
CA VAL A 47 5.47 9.55 10.14
C VAL A 47 5.53 8.41 9.13
N THR A 48 6.62 7.65 9.16
CA THR A 48 6.81 6.45 8.35
C THR A 48 6.82 5.21 9.22
N ALA A 49 5.96 4.26 8.89
CA ALA A 49 6.18 2.86 9.19
C ALA A 49 7.10 2.29 8.09
N THR A 50 8.33 1.93 8.43
CA THR A 50 9.25 1.44 7.38
C THR A 50 8.72 0.16 6.77
N THR A 51 8.86 0.04 5.45
CA THR A 51 8.44 -1.14 4.72
C THR A 51 9.24 -2.41 5.09
N CYS A 52 8.76 -3.56 4.64
CA CYS A 52 9.34 -4.88 4.88
C CYS A 52 10.74 -5.03 4.25
N ASP A 53 10.91 -4.51 3.04
CA ASP A 53 12.16 -4.57 2.27
C ASP A 53 12.31 -3.28 1.46
N LEU A 54 12.83 -2.23 2.11
CA LEU A 54 12.91 -0.88 1.55
C LEU A 54 13.82 -0.84 0.33
N SER A 55 13.28 -0.35 -0.79
CA SER A 55 14.03 -0.16 -2.02
C SER A 55 14.96 1.05 -1.99
N ASP A 56 15.96 1.05 -2.87
CA ASP A 56 16.90 2.18 -2.97
C ASP A 56 16.21 3.46 -3.44
N ILE A 57 15.31 3.34 -4.41
CA ILE A 57 14.50 4.46 -4.91
C ILE A 57 13.49 4.94 -3.85
N GLY A 58 12.90 4.02 -3.08
CA GLY A 58 12.05 4.33 -1.94
C GLY A 58 12.77 5.14 -0.89
N ARG A 59 13.97 4.69 -0.49
CA ARG A 59 14.85 5.42 0.44
C ARG A 59 15.18 6.82 -0.09
N LYS A 60 15.55 6.94 -1.37
CA LYS A 60 15.82 8.24 -1.99
C LYS A 60 14.62 9.17 -1.91
N ASN A 61 13.41 8.66 -2.14
CA ASN A 61 12.20 9.46 -2.09
C ASN A 61 11.74 9.81 -0.67
N ILE A 62 12.02 8.98 0.34
CA ILE A 62 11.88 9.34 1.75
C ILE A 62 12.76 10.56 2.07
N GLU A 63 14.03 10.53 1.67
CA GLU A 63 14.94 11.67 1.83
C GLU A 63 14.46 12.91 1.05
N ASN A 64 13.80 12.73 -0.09
CA ASN A 64 13.18 13.82 -0.81
C ASN A 64 12.09 14.52 0.03
N ILE A 65 11.20 13.75 0.67
CA ILE A 65 10.15 14.29 1.53
C ILE A 65 10.75 15.12 2.67
N LYS A 66 11.81 14.61 3.33
CA LYS A 66 12.50 15.35 4.40
C LYS A 66 13.03 16.71 3.93
N ARG A 67 13.55 16.78 2.71
CA ARG A 67 14.08 18.02 2.11
C ARG A 67 13.01 19.06 1.76
N LEU A 68 11.73 18.70 1.82
CA LEU A 68 10.63 19.66 1.68
C LEU A 68 10.48 20.59 2.90
N GLY A 69 11.27 20.36 3.97
CA GLY A 69 11.27 21.22 5.16
C GLY A 69 10.22 20.79 6.18
N VAL A 70 10.16 19.50 6.48
CA VAL A 70 9.23 18.90 7.44
C VAL A 70 9.96 18.10 8.52
N ASP A 71 9.40 18.07 9.72
CA ASP A 71 9.83 17.15 10.75
C ASP A 71 9.39 15.72 10.40
N TYR A 72 10.22 14.75 10.78
CA TYR A 72 10.07 13.38 10.30
C TYR A 72 10.42 12.36 11.38
N VAL A 73 9.54 11.37 11.57
CA VAL A 73 9.77 10.20 12.41
C VAL A 73 9.70 8.93 11.58
N GLU A 74 10.77 8.14 11.62
CA GLU A 74 10.80 6.78 11.07
C GLU A 74 10.69 5.75 12.20
N PHE A 75 9.66 4.91 12.12
CA PHE A 75 9.52 3.75 12.99
C PHE A 75 9.88 2.48 12.22
N SER A 76 10.95 1.82 12.64
CA SER A 76 11.35 0.50 12.12
C SER A 76 10.94 -0.61 13.08
N PRO A 77 9.92 -1.42 12.77
CA PRO A 77 9.61 -2.61 13.56
C PRO A 77 10.78 -3.60 13.58
N ASN A 78 10.85 -4.45 14.61
CA ASN A 78 11.88 -5.48 14.70
C ASN A 78 11.88 -6.35 13.43
N LYS A 79 12.96 -6.27 12.63
CA LYS A 79 13.07 -6.96 11.34
C LYS A 79 12.99 -8.48 11.45
N GLN A 80 13.45 -9.06 12.56
CA GLN A 80 13.36 -10.50 12.78
C GLN A 80 11.93 -10.98 12.99
N VAL A 81 11.11 -10.15 13.66
CA VAL A 81 9.67 -10.41 13.80
C VAL A 81 9.00 -10.13 12.46
N ARG A 82 9.34 -9.02 11.80
CA ARG A 82 8.77 -8.60 10.51
C ARG A 82 8.81 -9.71 9.47
N ARG A 83 9.98 -10.32 9.22
CA ARG A 83 10.14 -11.42 8.24
C ARG A 83 9.25 -12.63 8.55
N LYS A 84 9.06 -12.98 9.84
CA LYS A 84 8.15 -14.05 10.24
C LYS A 84 6.71 -13.68 9.90
N LEU A 85 6.30 -12.44 10.18
CA LEU A 85 4.97 -11.95 9.81
C LEU A 85 4.76 -11.94 8.29
N ASN A 86 5.77 -11.58 7.50
CA ASN A 86 5.70 -11.66 6.03
C ASN A 86 5.47 -13.10 5.58
N ARG A 87 6.24 -14.06 6.13
CA ARG A 87 6.09 -15.49 5.82
C ARG A 87 4.72 -16.03 6.22
N ILE A 88 4.26 -15.70 7.43
CA ILE A 88 2.94 -16.09 7.94
C ILE A 88 1.84 -15.50 7.05
N GLY A 89 1.90 -14.21 6.73
CA GLY A 89 0.92 -13.55 5.86
C GLY A 89 0.87 -14.19 4.46
N LEU A 90 2.03 -14.42 3.85
CA LEU A 90 2.14 -15.06 2.54
C LEU A 90 1.58 -16.49 2.56
N THR A 91 1.89 -17.27 3.59
CA THR A 91 1.49 -18.69 3.64
C THR A 91 0.04 -18.88 4.12
N MET A 92 -0.44 -18.10 5.08
CA MET A 92 -1.79 -18.29 5.64
C MET A 92 -2.88 -17.61 4.83
N VAL A 93 -2.65 -16.39 4.37
CA VAL A 93 -3.67 -15.57 3.70
C VAL A 93 -3.28 -15.16 2.28
N GLY A 94 -2.09 -15.53 1.82
CA GLY A 94 -1.63 -15.21 0.47
C GLY A 94 -1.36 -13.73 0.32
N ASP A 95 -0.75 -13.11 1.33
CA ASP A 95 -0.37 -11.70 1.31
C ASP A 95 0.93 -11.46 2.09
N ILE A 96 2.03 -11.31 1.36
CA ILE A 96 3.34 -11.00 1.95
C ILE A 96 3.36 -9.64 2.64
N SER A 97 2.51 -8.70 2.23
CA SER A 97 2.44 -7.33 2.75
C SER A 97 1.53 -7.20 3.96
N TRP A 98 0.97 -8.29 4.50
CA TRP A 98 0.14 -8.26 5.71
C TRP A 98 0.72 -7.39 6.86
N PRO A 99 2.00 -7.53 7.27
CA PRO A 99 2.53 -6.68 8.34
C PRO A 99 2.70 -5.21 7.91
N GLU A 100 2.85 -4.93 6.61
CA GLU A 100 2.84 -3.56 6.08
C GLU A 100 1.47 -2.94 6.26
N HIS A 101 0.41 -3.61 5.83
CA HIS A 101 -0.96 -3.15 6.01
C HIS A 101 -1.28 -2.86 7.48
N ALA A 102 -0.94 -3.78 8.38
CA ALA A 102 -1.13 -3.56 9.82
C ALA A 102 -0.30 -2.37 10.36
N GLY A 103 0.95 -2.21 9.90
CA GLY A 103 1.86 -1.18 10.38
C GLY A 103 1.49 0.23 9.92
N ILE A 104 1.19 0.42 8.63
CA ILE A 104 0.93 1.75 8.04
C ILE A 104 -0.33 2.41 8.62
N PHE A 105 -1.32 1.63 9.05
CA PHE A 105 -2.52 2.15 9.68
C PHE A 105 -2.44 2.24 11.21
N THR A 106 -1.41 1.66 11.83
CA THR A 106 -1.27 1.66 13.29
C THR A 106 -0.23 2.66 13.77
N ILE A 107 0.98 2.64 13.20
CA ILE A 107 2.11 3.43 13.67
C ILE A 107 1.85 4.94 13.62
N PRO A 108 1.28 5.52 12.54
CA PRO A 108 0.96 6.94 12.52
C PRO A 108 -0.11 7.33 13.55
N VAL A 109 -1.06 6.43 13.84
CA VAL A 109 -2.07 6.66 14.88
C VAL A 109 -1.45 6.62 16.27
N LYS A 110 -0.53 5.68 16.54
CA LYS A 110 0.25 5.67 17.78
C LYS A 110 1.06 6.95 17.94
N ALA A 111 1.68 7.43 16.87
CA ALA A 111 2.42 8.69 16.89
C ALA A 111 1.50 9.88 17.20
N ALA A 112 0.31 9.93 16.61
CA ALA A 112 -0.70 10.95 16.91
C ALA A 112 -1.06 11.00 18.41
N VAL A 113 -1.29 9.83 19.02
CA VAL A 113 -1.56 9.71 20.47
C VAL A 113 -0.34 10.14 21.30
N GLN A 114 0.85 9.63 20.99
CA GLN A 114 2.07 9.85 21.78
C GLN A 114 2.56 11.30 21.72
N PHE A 115 2.55 11.91 20.54
CA PHE A 115 2.93 13.31 20.35
C PHE A 115 1.78 14.29 20.62
N LYS A 116 0.58 13.77 20.93
CA LYS A 116 -0.64 14.55 21.18
C LYS A 116 -0.99 15.48 20.01
N VAL A 117 -0.89 14.94 18.79
CA VAL A 117 -1.23 15.61 17.54
C VAL A 117 -2.56 15.04 17.02
N PRO A 118 -3.69 15.71 17.25
CA PRO A 118 -5.02 15.10 17.11
C PRO A 118 -5.49 14.91 15.66
N LEU A 119 -4.92 15.64 14.68
CA LEU A 119 -5.31 15.51 13.27
C LEU A 119 -4.34 14.61 12.51
N ILE A 120 -4.84 13.55 11.89
CA ILE A 120 -4.11 12.75 10.91
C ILE A 120 -4.66 13.05 9.51
N VAL A 121 -3.78 13.35 8.56
CA VAL A 121 -4.14 13.58 7.15
C VAL A 121 -3.64 12.42 6.32
N TRP A 122 -4.57 11.55 5.93
CA TRP A 122 -4.35 10.45 5.00
C TRP A 122 -4.49 10.93 3.55
N GLY A 123 -3.90 10.19 2.62
CA GLY A 123 -3.87 10.60 1.21
C GLY A 123 -5.12 10.17 0.45
N GLU A 124 -5.02 8.96 -0.09
CA GLU A 124 -6.04 8.34 -0.92
C GLU A 124 -7.13 7.68 -0.05
N ASN A 125 -8.39 7.88 -0.43
CA ASN A 125 -9.48 7.05 0.04
C ASN A 125 -9.71 5.93 -0.99
N SER A 126 -9.28 4.72 -0.67
CA SER A 126 -9.30 3.58 -1.60
C SER A 126 -10.70 3.27 -2.13
N GLN A 127 -11.75 3.47 -1.31
CA GLN A 127 -13.13 3.23 -1.69
C GLN A 127 -13.62 4.22 -2.75
N ASN A 128 -13.10 5.46 -2.75
CA ASN A 128 -13.45 6.47 -3.75
C ASN A 128 -12.73 6.24 -5.08
N GLU A 129 -11.48 5.79 -5.05
CA GLU A 129 -10.66 5.65 -6.27
C GLU A 129 -10.84 4.29 -6.96
N TYR A 130 -10.89 3.21 -6.17
CA TYR A 130 -10.98 1.83 -6.67
C TYR A 130 -12.36 1.20 -6.49
N GLY A 131 -13.27 1.88 -5.78
CA GLY A 131 -14.60 1.39 -5.46
C GLY A 131 -14.65 0.68 -4.10
N GLY A 132 -15.79 0.76 -3.43
CA GLY A 132 -16.06 0.13 -2.13
C GLY A 132 -17.57 0.10 -1.84
N PRO A 133 -18.02 -0.49 -0.72
CA PRO A 133 -19.43 -0.51 -0.36
C PRO A 133 -20.00 0.92 -0.35
N ALA A 134 -21.16 1.14 -1.00
CA ALA A 134 -21.73 2.48 -1.16
C ALA A 134 -21.95 3.23 0.17
N ALA A 135 -22.23 2.50 1.26
CA ALA A 135 -22.36 3.05 2.61
C ALA A 135 -21.04 3.59 3.21
N ALA A 136 -19.89 3.14 2.71
CA ALA A 136 -18.57 3.56 3.16
C ALA A 136 -17.98 4.71 2.32
N ALA A 137 -18.48 4.95 1.10
CA ALA A 137 -17.98 6.00 0.21
C ALA A 137 -18.16 7.43 0.76
N GLY A 138 -19.16 7.64 1.63
CA GLY A 138 -19.41 8.93 2.27
C GLY A 138 -18.70 9.14 3.62
N ASN A 139 -18.01 8.12 4.15
CA ASN A 139 -17.33 8.23 5.45
C ASN A 139 -15.89 8.73 5.27
N ASN A 140 -15.57 9.86 5.88
CA ASN A 140 -14.27 10.51 5.80
C ASN A 140 -13.36 10.24 7.03
N VAL A 141 -13.83 9.47 8.03
CA VAL A 141 -13.12 9.21 9.29
C VAL A 141 -12.59 7.77 9.36
N LEU A 142 -11.29 7.62 9.63
CA LEU A 142 -10.60 6.35 9.82
C LEU A 142 -10.66 5.95 11.31
N ASN A 143 -11.51 4.98 11.66
CA ASN A 143 -11.64 4.45 13.02
C ASN A 143 -11.21 2.98 13.10
N ARG A 144 -11.17 2.40 14.30
CA ARG A 144 -10.78 0.99 14.52
C ARG A 144 -11.57 0.01 13.65
N ARG A 145 -12.88 0.25 13.52
CA ARG A 145 -13.76 -0.57 12.68
C ARG A 145 -13.32 -0.54 11.21
N TRP A 146 -12.94 0.63 10.70
CA TRP A 146 -12.41 0.74 9.34
C TRP A 146 -11.12 -0.08 9.16
N LEU A 147 -10.21 -0.06 10.14
CA LEU A 147 -8.98 -0.88 10.08
C LEU A 147 -9.30 -2.38 10.00
N GLU A 148 -10.22 -2.85 10.83
CA GLU A 148 -10.60 -4.27 10.88
C GLU A 148 -11.36 -4.72 9.63
N GLU A 149 -12.19 -3.86 9.03
CA GLU A 149 -12.97 -4.17 7.81
C GLU A 149 -12.20 -3.94 6.50
N PHE A 150 -11.38 -2.90 6.42
CA PHE A 150 -10.79 -2.41 5.16
C PHE A 150 -9.26 -2.32 5.18
N GLY A 151 -8.60 -2.49 6.32
CA GLY A 151 -7.15 -2.37 6.46
C GLY A 151 -6.33 -3.51 5.89
N GLY A 152 -6.90 -4.37 5.02
CA GLY A 152 -6.16 -5.43 4.33
C GLY A 152 -5.72 -6.60 5.22
N LEU A 153 -6.37 -6.84 6.36
CA LEU A 153 -5.97 -7.90 7.30
C LEU A 153 -6.42 -9.31 6.88
N LEU A 154 -7.27 -9.44 5.86
CA LEU A 154 -7.71 -10.71 5.25
C LEU A 154 -8.23 -11.76 6.25
N GLY A 155 -8.87 -11.30 7.34
CA GLY A 155 -9.39 -12.17 8.40
C GLY A 155 -8.35 -12.68 9.41
N LEU A 156 -7.06 -12.42 9.18
CA LEU A 156 -5.98 -12.72 10.13
C LEU A 156 -5.77 -11.52 11.06
N ARG A 157 -6.03 -11.67 12.35
CA ARG A 157 -5.90 -10.59 13.34
C ARG A 157 -4.51 -10.57 13.95
N VAL A 158 -4.11 -9.42 14.48
CA VAL A 158 -2.85 -9.28 15.23
C VAL A 158 -2.79 -10.27 16.41
N SER A 159 -3.91 -10.49 17.11
CA SER A 159 -4.00 -11.45 18.21
C SER A 159 -3.73 -12.90 17.81
N ASP A 160 -4.07 -13.28 16.58
CA ASP A 160 -3.98 -14.66 16.10
C ASP A 160 -2.54 -15.10 15.87
N LEU A 161 -1.63 -14.13 15.75
CA LEU A 161 -0.19 -14.36 15.56
C LEU A 161 0.54 -14.78 16.84
N VAL A 162 -0.05 -14.54 18.01
CA VAL A 162 0.59 -14.86 19.29
C VAL A 162 0.74 -16.39 19.41
N GLY A 163 1.95 -16.82 19.72
CA GLY A 163 2.32 -18.25 19.79
C GLY A 163 2.79 -18.84 18.46
N MET A 164 2.54 -18.18 17.32
CA MET A 164 3.04 -18.64 16.02
C MET A 164 4.53 -18.33 15.90
N GLU A 165 5.35 -19.33 15.55
CA GLU A 165 6.79 -19.14 15.30
C GLU A 165 7.56 -18.40 16.41
N GLY A 166 7.13 -18.54 17.68
CA GLY A 166 7.71 -17.84 18.83
C GLY A 166 7.38 -16.35 18.91
N ILE A 167 6.30 -15.91 18.26
CA ILE A 167 5.78 -14.54 18.38
C ILE A 167 5.12 -14.40 19.76
N GLU A 168 5.54 -13.37 20.48
CA GLU A 168 5.02 -12.99 21.79
C GLU A 168 4.25 -11.67 21.68
N PRO A 169 3.35 -11.35 22.62
CA PRO A 169 2.61 -10.09 22.61
C PRO A 169 3.51 -8.84 22.49
N ARG A 170 4.68 -8.84 23.14
CA ARG A 170 5.65 -7.73 23.07
C ARG A 170 6.19 -7.48 21.65
N HIS A 171 6.27 -8.51 20.81
CA HIS A 171 6.74 -8.41 19.44
C HIS A 171 5.71 -7.68 18.54
N LEU A 172 4.45 -7.65 18.96
CA LEU A 172 3.33 -7.11 18.20
C LEU A 172 2.97 -5.67 18.58
N LEU A 173 3.63 -5.07 19.57
CA LEU A 173 3.35 -3.69 20.02
C LEU A 173 3.26 -2.63 18.89
N PRO A 174 4.10 -2.68 17.83
CA PRO A 174 3.98 -1.74 16.70
C PRO A 174 2.71 -1.93 15.85
N TYR A 175 2.11 -3.11 15.91
CA TYR A 175 0.94 -3.52 15.13
C TYR A 175 -0.35 -3.47 15.95
N THR A 176 -0.24 -3.33 17.26
CA THR A 176 -1.39 -3.17 18.15
C THR A 176 -1.87 -1.73 18.12
N TYR A 177 -3.09 -1.55 17.58
CA TYR A 177 -3.80 -0.27 17.55
C TYR A 177 -4.00 0.30 18.96
N PRO A 178 -3.92 1.64 19.17
CA PRO A 178 -4.26 2.25 20.45
C PRO A 178 -5.66 1.86 20.94
N SER A 179 -5.85 1.87 22.25
CA SER A 179 -7.14 1.65 22.87
C SER A 179 -8.10 2.81 22.59
N ASP A 180 -9.41 2.56 22.69
CA ASP A 180 -10.42 3.61 22.50
C ASP A 180 -10.29 4.73 23.55
N GLU A 181 -9.79 4.40 24.74
CA GLU A 181 -9.48 5.37 25.79
C GLU A 181 -8.32 6.29 25.38
N GLU A 182 -7.21 5.72 24.91
CA GLU A 182 -6.05 6.49 24.42
C GLU A 182 -6.43 7.41 23.26
N LEU A 183 -7.26 6.92 22.32
CA LEU A 183 -7.73 7.71 21.18
C LEU A 183 -8.64 8.86 21.62
N ARG A 184 -9.55 8.61 22.56
CA ARG A 184 -10.48 9.60 23.10
C ARG A 184 -9.75 10.67 23.89
N GLU A 185 -8.77 10.28 24.71
CA GLU A 185 -7.94 11.22 25.49
C GLU A 185 -7.08 12.12 24.61
N ALA A 186 -6.51 11.56 23.54
CA ALA A 186 -5.73 12.33 22.58
C ALA A 186 -6.59 13.11 21.57
N GLY A 187 -7.90 12.82 21.49
CA GLY A 187 -8.82 13.46 20.55
C GLY A 187 -8.47 13.19 19.08
N VAL A 188 -7.89 12.02 18.80
CA VAL A 188 -7.37 11.69 17.46
C VAL A 188 -8.52 11.52 16.46
N THR A 189 -8.39 12.20 15.33
CA THR A 189 -9.26 12.05 14.16
C THR A 189 -8.43 11.98 12.89
N GLY A 190 -8.97 11.33 11.86
CA GLY A 190 -8.34 11.20 10.56
C GLY A 190 -9.22 11.75 9.45
N ILE A 191 -8.63 12.44 8.48
CA ILE A 191 -9.30 12.86 7.25
C ILE A 191 -8.55 12.30 6.03
N PHE A 192 -9.27 12.03 4.94
CA PHE A 192 -8.66 11.72 3.65
C PHE A 192 -8.58 12.97 2.78
N LEU A 193 -7.37 13.37 2.39
CA LEU A 193 -7.14 14.57 1.61
C LEU A 193 -7.81 14.48 0.23
N GLY A 194 -7.77 13.31 -0.41
CA GLY A 194 -8.43 13.06 -1.70
C GLY A 194 -9.96 13.21 -1.70
N TYR A 195 -10.60 13.27 -0.52
CA TYR A 195 -12.02 13.64 -0.43
C TYR A 195 -12.26 15.13 -0.73
N TYR A 196 -11.30 15.99 -0.38
CA TYR A 196 -11.47 17.44 -0.42
C TYR A 196 -10.80 18.10 -1.63
N ILE A 197 -9.80 17.46 -2.22
CA ILE A 197 -9.09 17.94 -3.41
C ILE A 197 -9.07 16.86 -4.47
N PRO A 198 -9.09 17.22 -5.77
CA PRO A 198 -8.95 16.25 -6.84
C PRO A 198 -7.74 15.35 -6.64
N TRP A 199 -7.98 14.05 -6.62
CA TRP A 199 -6.97 13.03 -6.45
C TRP A 199 -6.76 12.26 -7.75
N ASP A 200 -5.51 12.16 -8.18
CA ASP A 200 -5.14 11.47 -9.41
C ASP A 200 -3.65 11.11 -9.37
N GLY A 201 -3.34 9.82 -9.39
CA GLY A 201 -1.97 9.33 -9.25
C GLY A 201 -1.01 9.90 -10.31
N TYR A 202 -1.46 10.13 -11.54
CA TYR A 202 -0.63 10.70 -12.60
C TYR A 202 -0.26 12.17 -12.32
N SER A 203 -1.25 13.00 -11.96
CA SER A 203 -1.02 14.40 -11.60
C SER A 203 -0.18 14.53 -10.33
N ASN A 204 -0.41 13.64 -9.35
CA ASN A 204 0.39 13.57 -8.13
C ASN A 204 1.86 13.25 -8.48
N ALA A 205 2.11 12.26 -9.35
CA ALA A 205 3.45 11.96 -9.85
C ALA A 205 4.15 13.19 -10.43
N LEU A 206 3.47 13.91 -11.33
CA LEU A 206 4.01 15.09 -12.00
C LEU A 206 4.43 16.18 -11.00
N ILE A 207 3.55 16.50 -10.04
CA ILE A 207 3.82 17.52 -9.02
C ILE A 207 4.93 17.07 -8.09
N SER A 208 4.94 15.80 -7.67
CA SER A 208 5.99 15.24 -6.84
C SER A 208 7.35 15.26 -7.55
N GLN A 209 7.41 14.92 -8.84
CA GLN A 209 8.66 14.96 -9.62
C GLN A 209 9.23 16.37 -9.72
N ALA A 210 8.36 17.37 -9.92
CA ALA A 210 8.76 18.79 -9.89
C ALA A 210 9.33 19.23 -8.52
N ASN A 211 9.10 18.44 -7.47
CA ASN A 211 9.60 18.66 -6.11
C ASN A 211 10.56 17.52 -5.67
N GLY A 212 11.27 16.91 -6.62
CA GLY A 212 12.42 16.02 -6.37
C GLY A 212 12.11 14.52 -6.22
N PHE A 213 10.85 14.10 -6.27
CA PHE A 213 10.48 12.68 -6.33
C PHE A 213 11.07 12.03 -7.59
N THR A 214 11.66 10.85 -7.43
CA THR A 214 12.25 10.08 -8.52
C THR A 214 11.36 8.89 -8.87
N THR A 215 11.07 8.72 -10.16
CA THR A 215 10.38 7.55 -10.72
C THR A 215 11.37 6.46 -11.09
N TYR A 216 10.87 5.24 -11.28
CA TYR A 216 11.69 4.18 -11.86
C TYR A 216 12.04 4.51 -13.32
N HIS A 217 13.19 4.03 -13.78
CA HIS A 217 13.74 4.37 -15.09
C HIS A 217 12.99 3.66 -16.25
N THR A 218 12.15 2.68 -15.93
CA THR A 218 11.30 1.93 -16.85
C THR A 218 9.94 1.65 -16.20
N THR A 219 9.00 1.06 -16.93
CA THR A 219 7.73 0.58 -16.37
C THR A 219 7.99 -0.43 -15.25
N VAL A 220 7.33 -0.25 -14.11
CA VAL A 220 7.44 -1.15 -12.96
C VAL A 220 6.83 -2.51 -13.32
N GLU A 221 7.44 -3.60 -12.86
CA GLU A 221 6.96 -4.96 -13.12
C GLU A 221 5.50 -5.15 -12.68
N GLY A 222 4.66 -5.75 -13.52
CA GLY A 222 3.23 -5.96 -13.25
C GLY A 222 2.35 -4.69 -13.34
N SER A 223 2.94 -3.56 -13.69
CA SER A 223 2.27 -2.26 -13.83
C SER A 223 2.31 -1.76 -15.28
N CYS A 224 1.60 -0.66 -15.58
CA CYS A 224 1.70 0.09 -16.83
C CYS A 224 2.35 1.47 -16.67
N VAL A 225 2.83 1.80 -15.46
CA VAL A 225 3.47 3.09 -15.13
C VAL A 225 4.80 2.88 -14.39
N ASN A 226 5.56 3.96 -14.21
CA ASN A 226 6.90 3.92 -13.59
C ASN A 226 6.98 4.64 -12.22
N TYR A 227 5.86 5.11 -11.68
CA TYR A 227 5.82 6.01 -10.51
C TYR A 227 5.07 5.42 -9.30
N GLU A 228 4.54 4.20 -9.41
CA GLU A 228 3.75 3.54 -8.36
C GLU A 228 4.56 2.50 -7.59
N ASN A 229 4.26 2.36 -6.30
CA ASN A 229 4.77 1.27 -5.43
C ASN A 229 6.29 1.11 -5.43
N LEU A 230 7.01 2.23 -5.47
CA LEU A 230 8.46 2.22 -5.61
C LEU A 230 9.20 1.94 -4.31
N ASP A 231 8.54 1.86 -3.16
CA ASP A 231 9.17 1.84 -1.85
C ASP A 231 9.53 0.46 -1.32
N ASN A 232 8.94 -0.62 -1.84
CA ASN A 232 9.10 -1.97 -1.28
C ASN A 232 9.43 -3.01 -2.37
N TYR A 233 10.51 -3.77 -2.18
CA TYR A 233 10.87 -4.87 -3.09
C TYR A 233 9.84 -6.01 -3.10
N GLN A 234 9.03 -6.16 -2.05
CA GLN A 234 8.02 -7.23 -1.96
C GLN A 234 6.73 -6.95 -2.73
N THR A 235 6.53 -5.74 -3.29
CA THR A 235 5.25 -5.37 -3.92
C THR A 235 4.91 -6.22 -5.14
N GLY A 236 5.91 -6.62 -5.94
CA GLY A 236 5.67 -7.54 -7.07
C GLY A 236 5.01 -8.86 -6.66
N ILE A 237 5.38 -9.40 -5.49
CA ILE A 237 4.75 -10.61 -4.94
C ILE A 237 3.32 -10.32 -4.49
N HIS A 238 3.10 -9.22 -3.76
CA HIS A 238 1.76 -8.83 -3.30
C HIS A 238 0.77 -8.65 -4.46
N ASP A 239 1.16 -7.89 -5.48
CA ASP A 239 0.33 -7.65 -6.66
C ASP A 239 0.08 -8.93 -7.46
N TYR A 240 1.06 -9.84 -7.52
CA TYR A 240 0.88 -11.15 -8.16
C TYR A 240 -0.19 -12.00 -7.45
N PHE A 241 -0.23 -12.00 -6.12
CA PHE A 241 -1.24 -12.75 -5.37
C PHE A 241 -2.67 -12.25 -5.61
N LYS A 242 -2.85 -10.95 -5.88
CA LYS A 242 -4.14 -10.41 -6.35
C LYS A 242 -4.55 -11.07 -7.68
N PHE A 243 -3.63 -11.15 -8.64
CA PHE A 243 -3.88 -11.81 -9.92
C PHE A 243 -4.22 -13.30 -9.75
N LEU A 244 -3.50 -14.04 -8.90
CA LEU A 244 -3.78 -15.45 -8.65
C LEU A 244 -5.20 -15.71 -8.13
N LYS A 245 -5.71 -14.81 -7.29
CA LYS A 245 -7.03 -14.95 -6.64
C LYS A 245 -8.17 -14.49 -7.54
N PHE A 246 -7.97 -13.39 -8.28
CA PHE A 246 -9.04 -12.65 -8.95
C PHE A 246 -8.90 -12.54 -10.47
N GLY A 247 -7.76 -12.93 -11.04
CA GLY A 247 -7.53 -12.91 -12.49
C GLY A 247 -7.22 -11.51 -13.06
N PHE A 248 -6.96 -10.52 -12.22
CA PHE A 248 -6.49 -9.19 -12.62
C PHE A 248 -5.50 -8.64 -11.59
N GLY A 249 -4.57 -7.80 -12.03
CA GLY A 249 -3.48 -7.24 -11.25
C GLY A 249 -3.43 -5.71 -11.32
N ARG A 250 -2.25 -5.17 -11.01
CA ARG A 250 -2.00 -3.73 -10.90
C ARG A 250 -2.14 -3.01 -12.23
N ALA A 251 -1.72 -3.61 -13.34
CA ALA A 251 -1.87 -2.99 -14.66
C ALA A 251 -3.34 -2.78 -15.02
N THR A 252 -4.23 -3.70 -14.64
CA THR A 252 -5.68 -3.51 -14.78
C THR A 252 -6.19 -2.31 -13.99
N ASP A 253 -5.84 -2.19 -12.70
CA ASP A 253 -6.30 -1.07 -11.87
C ASP A 253 -5.93 0.29 -12.48
N LEU A 254 -4.66 0.41 -12.90
CA LEU A 254 -4.11 1.65 -13.46
C LEU A 254 -4.66 1.95 -14.85
N ALA A 255 -4.76 0.93 -15.73
CA ALA A 255 -5.34 1.12 -17.06
C ALA A 255 -6.80 1.57 -16.97
N CYS A 256 -7.59 0.99 -16.04
CA CYS A 256 -8.96 1.43 -15.77
C CYS A 256 -9.03 2.90 -15.32
N LEU A 257 -8.10 3.37 -14.47
CA LEU A 257 -8.01 4.79 -14.12
C LEU A 257 -7.74 5.67 -15.36
N HIS A 258 -6.82 5.29 -16.22
CA HIS A 258 -6.54 6.03 -17.45
C HIS A 258 -7.72 6.07 -18.41
N VAL A 259 -8.47 4.96 -18.57
CA VAL A 259 -9.70 4.92 -19.38
C VAL A 259 -10.77 5.84 -18.80
N ARG A 260 -11.05 5.75 -17.49
CA ARG A 260 -12.07 6.59 -16.81
C ARG A 260 -11.75 8.09 -16.91
N ARG A 261 -10.46 8.44 -17.00
CA ARG A 261 -9.99 9.82 -17.17
C ARG A 261 -9.83 10.24 -18.63
N GLY A 262 -10.23 9.40 -19.59
CA GLY A 262 -10.17 9.70 -21.03
C GLY A 262 -8.76 9.81 -21.60
N ARG A 263 -7.75 9.22 -20.94
CA ARG A 263 -6.34 9.30 -21.35
C ARG A 263 -5.94 8.25 -22.38
N ILE A 264 -6.58 7.09 -22.33
CA ILE A 264 -6.37 5.97 -23.26
C ILE A 264 -7.72 5.36 -23.64
N THR A 265 -7.78 4.67 -24.78
CA THR A 265 -9.00 3.95 -25.16
C THR A 265 -9.13 2.63 -24.40
N ARG A 266 -10.34 2.06 -24.35
CA ARG A 266 -10.55 0.71 -23.79
C ARG A 266 -9.70 -0.34 -24.50
N ARG A 267 -9.55 -0.23 -25.82
CA ARG A 267 -8.75 -1.15 -26.62
C ARG A 267 -7.27 -1.12 -26.19
N ASP A 268 -6.70 0.07 -26.07
CA ASP A 268 -5.31 0.23 -25.60
C ASP A 268 -5.14 -0.35 -24.19
N ALA A 269 -6.13 -0.13 -23.30
CA ALA A 269 -6.12 -0.68 -21.95
C ALA A 269 -6.13 -2.22 -21.95
N CYS A 270 -6.97 -2.86 -22.77
CA CYS A 270 -7.00 -4.32 -22.91
C CYS A 270 -5.64 -4.86 -23.40
N ASP A 271 -5.06 -4.24 -24.44
CA ASP A 271 -3.76 -4.63 -24.98
C ASP A 271 -2.63 -4.48 -23.94
N ILE A 272 -2.65 -3.41 -23.15
CA ILE A 272 -1.70 -3.18 -22.04
C ILE A 272 -1.84 -4.29 -20.99
N VAL A 273 -3.05 -4.52 -20.50
CA VAL A 273 -3.34 -5.50 -19.44
C VAL A 273 -2.92 -6.90 -19.89
N ARG A 274 -3.28 -7.30 -21.11
CA ARG A 274 -2.94 -8.61 -21.66
C ARG A 274 -1.44 -8.90 -21.65
N ARG A 275 -0.62 -7.86 -21.85
CA ARG A 275 0.84 -8.01 -21.86
C ARG A 275 1.45 -7.99 -20.46
N LEU A 276 0.85 -7.29 -19.49
CA LEU A 276 1.53 -6.89 -18.25
C LEU A 276 0.98 -7.56 -16.99
N ASP A 277 -0.32 -7.80 -16.90
CA ASP A 277 -0.91 -8.45 -15.73
C ASP A 277 -0.49 -9.91 -15.63
N GLY A 278 -0.30 -10.38 -14.40
CA GLY A 278 -0.08 -11.81 -14.13
C GLY A 278 1.27 -12.35 -14.58
N ARG A 279 2.21 -11.49 -14.95
CA ARG A 279 3.61 -11.91 -15.13
C ARG A 279 4.14 -12.45 -13.82
N PHE A 280 4.79 -13.61 -13.88
CA PHE A 280 5.44 -14.21 -12.73
C PHE A 280 6.54 -13.26 -12.22
N PRO A 281 6.58 -12.95 -10.91
CA PRO A 281 7.41 -11.89 -10.36
C PRO A 281 8.84 -12.38 -10.14
N TRP A 282 9.59 -12.67 -11.21
CA TRP A 282 11.00 -13.09 -11.14
C TRP A 282 11.92 -12.03 -10.53
N GLN A 283 11.51 -10.78 -10.56
CA GLN A 283 12.20 -9.65 -9.94
C GLN A 283 11.19 -8.54 -9.66
N TYR A 284 11.60 -7.58 -8.83
CA TYR A 284 10.89 -6.31 -8.66
C TYR A 284 11.90 -5.19 -8.46
N LEU A 285 11.77 -4.10 -9.23
CA LEU A 285 12.71 -2.97 -9.22
C LEU A 285 14.18 -3.40 -9.42
N GLY A 286 14.40 -4.50 -10.15
CA GLY A 286 15.72 -5.07 -10.42
C GLY A 286 16.28 -6.00 -9.33
N LYS A 287 15.56 -6.19 -8.20
CA LYS A 287 15.95 -7.17 -7.19
C LYS A 287 15.38 -8.56 -7.55
N PRO A 288 16.21 -9.61 -7.67
CA PRO A 288 15.73 -10.97 -7.97
C PRO A 288 14.78 -11.53 -6.91
N LEU A 289 13.81 -12.34 -7.32
CA LEU A 289 12.83 -12.99 -6.45
C LEU A 289 13.49 -13.79 -5.31
N GLU A 290 14.55 -14.54 -5.63
CA GLU A 290 15.27 -15.34 -4.64
C GLU A 290 15.83 -14.46 -3.51
N GLU A 291 16.36 -13.28 -3.82
CA GLU A 291 16.85 -12.34 -2.81
C GLU A 291 15.73 -11.69 -2.00
N ILE A 292 14.55 -11.52 -2.59
CA ILE A 292 13.34 -11.02 -1.89
C ILE A 292 12.83 -12.08 -0.90
N LEU A 293 12.91 -13.36 -1.26
CA LEU A 293 12.45 -14.49 -0.44
C LEU A 293 13.47 -14.95 0.60
N ALA A 294 14.77 -14.74 0.37
CA ALA A 294 15.83 -15.22 1.26
C ALA A 294 15.66 -14.78 2.73
N PRO A 295 15.26 -13.53 3.07
CA PRO A 295 14.99 -13.14 4.45
C PRO A 295 13.82 -13.87 5.10
N LEU A 296 12.90 -14.45 4.31
CA LEU A 296 11.78 -15.26 4.77
C LEU A 296 12.16 -16.74 4.91
N GLU A 297 13.41 -17.12 4.60
CA GLU A 297 13.87 -18.51 4.60
C GLU A 297 12.97 -19.41 3.72
N MET A 298 12.66 -18.91 2.53
CA MET A 298 11.76 -19.55 1.56
C MET A 298 12.45 -19.70 0.21
N SER A 299 12.41 -20.89 -0.37
CA SER A 299 12.90 -21.13 -1.74
C SER A 299 11.88 -20.68 -2.79
N VAL A 300 12.33 -20.54 -4.05
CA VAL A 300 11.42 -20.23 -5.17
C VAL A 300 10.40 -21.35 -5.38
N GLU A 301 10.78 -22.61 -5.19
CA GLU A 301 9.89 -23.77 -5.31
C GLU A 301 8.79 -23.75 -4.24
N GLU A 302 9.15 -23.45 -2.99
CA GLU A 302 8.18 -23.27 -1.90
C GLU A 302 7.23 -22.12 -2.20
N PHE A 303 7.75 -21.00 -2.68
CA PHE A 303 6.95 -19.86 -3.10
C PHE A 303 5.96 -20.23 -4.22
N VAL A 304 6.41 -20.96 -5.23
CA VAL A 304 5.54 -21.44 -6.33
C VAL A 304 4.46 -22.36 -5.80
N ALA A 305 4.77 -23.25 -4.86
CA ALA A 305 3.77 -24.12 -4.23
C ALA A 305 2.70 -23.31 -3.45
N VAL A 306 3.11 -22.24 -2.76
CA VAL A 306 2.17 -21.31 -2.11
C VAL A 306 1.31 -20.60 -3.15
N CYS A 307 1.89 -20.11 -4.25
CA CYS A 307 1.15 -19.49 -5.34
C CYS A 307 0.07 -20.44 -5.90
N ASP A 308 0.43 -21.69 -6.17
CA ASP A 308 -0.49 -22.69 -6.74
C ASP A 308 -1.64 -23.02 -5.79
N ARG A 309 -1.38 -22.99 -4.47
CA ARG A 309 -2.43 -23.16 -3.46
C ARG A 309 -3.45 -22.02 -3.47
N PHE A 310 -2.99 -20.77 -3.61
CA PHE A 310 -3.87 -19.59 -3.62
C PHE A 310 -4.47 -19.27 -5.00
N THR A 311 -4.03 -19.96 -6.04
CA THR A 311 -4.54 -19.75 -7.40
C THR A 311 -5.98 -20.23 -7.52
N ASN A 312 -6.85 -19.34 -7.97
CA ASN A 312 -8.24 -19.68 -8.27
C ASN A 312 -8.31 -20.51 -9.57
N LYS A 313 -8.35 -21.84 -9.40
CA LYS A 313 -8.36 -22.84 -10.49
C LYS A 313 -9.54 -22.72 -11.47
N LYS A 314 -10.54 -21.88 -11.19
CA LYS A 314 -11.65 -21.58 -12.12
C LYS A 314 -11.30 -20.51 -13.15
N LEU A 315 -10.27 -19.70 -12.90
CA LEU A 315 -9.89 -18.58 -13.76
C LEU A 315 -8.77 -18.93 -14.75
N PHE A 316 -8.05 -20.02 -14.50
CA PHE A 316 -6.83 -20.38 -15.21
C PHE A 316 -6.91 -21.77 -15.84
N LEU A 317 -6.24 -21.93 -16.98
CA LEU A 317 -6.18 -23.18 -17.73
C LEU A 317 -5.50 -24.27 -16.89
N ARG A 318 -6.03 -25.48 -17.01
CA ARG A 318 -5.50 -26.68 -16.35
C ARG A 318 -5.33 -27.82 -17.35
N ASP A 319 -4.35 -28.68 -17.10
CA ASP A 319 -4.14 -29.91 -17.87
C ASP A 319 -5.18 -31.00 -17.52
N ALA A 320 -5.09 -32.15 -18.19
CA ALA A 320 -6.01 -33.27 -17.97
C ALA A 320 -5.93 -33.86 -16.55
N GLN A 321 -4.84 -33.63 -15.83
CA GLN A 321 -4.61 -34.06 -14.45
C GLN A 321 -5.05 -32.99 -13.43
N GLY A 322 -5.50 -31.82 -13.90
CA GLY A 322 -5.96 -30.72 -13.07
C GLY A 322 -4.86 -29.78 -12.58
N ASN A 323 -3.62 -29.91 -13.08
CA ASN A 323 -2.52 -29.00 -12.75
C ASN A 323 -2.63 -27.70 -13.54
N LEU A 324 -2.16 -26.59 -12.95
CA LEU A 324 -2.16 -25.29 -13.61
C LEU A 324 -1.18 -25.29 -14.79
N VAL A 325 -1.64 -24.83 -15.95
CA VAL A 325 -0.79 -24.66 -17.14
C VAL A 325 -0.03 -23.34 -17.05
N LYS A 326 1.29 -23.41 -17.12
CA LYS A 326 2.21 -22.27 -17.09
C LYS A 326 3.08 -22.24 -18.34
N ASP A 327 3.42 -21.05 -18.81
CA ASP A 327 4.42 -20.91 -19.87
C ASP A 327 5.86 -21.12 -19.34
N ARG A 328 6.86 -21.03 -20.22
CA ARG A 328 8.28 -21.18 -19.87
C ARG A 328 8.82 -20.14 -18.87
N LEU A 329 8.09 -19.04 -18.67
CA LEU A 329 8.41 -17.98 -17.73
C LEU A 329 7.58 -18.11 -16.45
N GLY A 330 6.80 -19.18 -16.28
CA GLY A 330 5.97 -19.41 -15.10
C GLY A 330 4.64 -18.65 -15.11
N ASN A 331 4.28 -17.96 -16.19
CA ASN A 331 3.04 -17.19 -16.27
C ASN A 331 1.84 -18.13 -16.44
N LEU A 332 0.76 -17.88 -15.71
CA LEU A 332 -0.50 -18.61 -15.85
C LEU A 332 -1.29 -18.16 -17.08
N VAL A 333 -2.01 -19.09 -17.70
CA VAL A 333 -2.89 -18.78 -18.84
C VAL A 333 -4.33 -18.63 -18.35
N LYS A 334 -4.92 -17.44 -18.49
CA LYS A 334 -6.34 -17.22 -18.18
C LYS A 334 -7.25 -17.95 -19.17
N ILE A 335 -8.41 -18.40 -18.70
CA ILE A 335 -9.46 -18.99 -19.54
C ILE A 335 -10.19 -17.89 -20.33
N HIS A 336 -10.47 -16.76 -19.70
CA HIS A 336 -11.19 -15.62 -20.30
C HIS A 336 -10.39 -14.33 -20.19
N TYR A 337 -10.40 -13.54 -21.27
CA TYR A 337 -9.82 -12.20 -21.32
C TYR A 337 -10.95 -11.20 -21.61
N ALA A 338 -10.80 -9.95 -21.14
CA ALA A 338 -11.83 -8.92 -21.23
C ALA A 338 -12.23 -8.53 -22.67
N GLU A 339 -11.42 -8.90 -23.67
CA GLU A 339 -11.68 -8.72 -25.11
C GLU A 339 -12.67 -9.74 -25.66
N ASN A 340 -12.87 -10.86 -24.96
CA ASN A 340 -13.72 -11.96 -25.41
C ASN A 340 -15.17 -11.80 -24.94
N GLU A 341 -15.47 -10.72 -24.22
CA GLU A 341 -16.81 -10.35 -23.74
C GLU A 341 -17.23 -9.09 -24.50
N GLU A 342 -17.99 -9.27 -25.59
CA GLU A 342 -18.70 -8.18 -26.29
C GLU A 342 -19.90 -7.68 -25.48
#